data_AF-A0AAU2PMT2-F1
#
_entry.id   AF-A0AAU2PMT2-F1
#
_cell.length_a   1.000
_cell.length_b   1.000
_cell.length_c   1.000
_cell.angle_alpha   90.00
_cell.angle_beta   90.00
_cell.angle_gamma   90.00
#
_symmetry.space_group_name_H-M   'P 1'
#
loop_
_entity.id
_entity.type
_entity.pdbx_description
1 polymer ?
#
loop_
_entity_poly.entity_id
_entity_poly.type
_entity_poly.pdbx_seq_one_letter_code
_entity_poly.pdbx_strand_id
1 'polypeptide(L)'
;MSPDGKRILDDGWIWHPIGIPAVWDLGQWIEGNVWESEDGPSRVDLCDRADYWDHAMIWIDSIRVAVEGLGDDDIDMRPGARIFDTSRTGRSEPPRKPTAVELLAFEGPTGHFFSDGTHLFSCGDTDLSIWEPAEGKLLGTVPGFSPAHYHPGARQFLQLADGVIRLWTA
;
A
#
# COMPACT_ATOMS: atom_id res chain seq x y z
N MET A 1 -7.24 5.48 -3.14
CA MET A 1 -8.60 4.89 -3.12
C MET A 1 -8.53 3.47 -3.65
N SER A 2 -9.40 2.59 -3.17
CA SER A 2 -9.54 1.22 -3.69
C SER A 2 -9.99 1.24 -5.16
N PRO A 3 -9.71 0.17 -5.94
CA PRO A 3 -10.08 0.08 -7.36
C PRO A 3 -11.59 0.22 -7.63
N ASP A 4 -12.45 -0.17 -6.70
CA ASP A 4 -13.90 0.02 -6.78
C ASP A 4 -14.39 1.40 -6.30
N GLY A 5 -13.47 2.27 -5.86
CA GLY A 5 -13.77 3.63 -5.40
C GLY A 5 -14.49 3.71 -4.05
N LYS A 6 -14.53 2.62 -3.27
CA LYS A 6 -15.30 2.59 -2.01
C LYS A 6 -14.49 2.88 -0.77
N ARG A 7 -13.17 2.70 -0.81
CA ARG A 7 -12.32 2.84 0.38
C ARG A 7 -11.15 3.77 0.16
N ILE A 8 -10.80 4.50 1.20
CA ILE A 8 -9.56 5.29 1.28
C ILE A 8 -8.47 4.41 1.93
N LEU A 9 -7.23 4.65 1.51
CA LEU A 9 -6.02 4.18 2.19
C LEU A 9 -5.18 5.43 2.43
N ASP A 10 -4.73 5.62 3.66
CA ASP A 10 -4.01 6.81 4.10
C ASP A 10 -2.96 6.44 5.16
N ASP A 11 -1.86 7.20 5.19
CA ASP A 11 -0.77 7.06 6.16
C ASP A 11 -1.00 8.03 7.32
N GLY A 12 -1.97 7.70 8.18
CA GLY A 12 -2.50 8.64 9.17
C GLY A 12 -1.56 8.91 10.37
N TRP A 13 -1.52 10.16 10.84
CA TRP A 13 -0.77 10.60 12.03
C TRP A 13 -1.61 10.60 13.31
N ILE A 14 -1.17 9.91 14.38
CA ILE A 14 -1.98 9.76 15.62
C ILE A 14 -1.29 10.25 16.92
N TRP A 15 -0.10 10.90 16.84
CA TRP A 15 0.70 11.54 17.92
C TRP A 15 1.81 10.70 18.60
N HIS A 16 2.98 11.34 18.86
CA HIS A 16 4.36 10.80 19.06
C HIS A 16 4.68 9.74 18.01
N PRO A 17 5.66 9.97 17.11
CA PRO A 17 5.59 9.72 15.67
C PRO A 17 5.29 8.26 15.26
N ILE A 18 4.14 7.73 15.63
CA ILE A 18 3.59 6.46 15.18
C ILE A 18 2.62 6.78 14.04
N GLY A 19 3.06 6.45 12.83
CA GLY A 19 2.17 6.37 11.68
C GLY A 19 1.36 5.09 11.78
N ILE A 20 0.06 5.16 11.51
CA ILE A 20 -0.76 3.95 11.38
C ILE A 20 -1.51 4.05 10.05
N PRO A 21 -0.97 3.41 8.99
CA PRO A 21 -1.73 3.19 7.79
C PRO A 21 -3.09 2.61 8.11
N ALA A 22 -4.12 3.18 7.50
CA ALA A 22 -5.47 2.74 7.74
C ALA A 22 -6.33 2.89 6.51
N VAL A 23 -7.44 2.15 6.54
CA VAL A 23 -8.48 2.22 5.53
C VAL A 23 -9.83 2.51 6.18
N TRP A 24 -10.69 3.19 5.44
CA TRP A 24 -12.07 3.45 5.84
C TRP A 24 -12.97 3.62 4.62
N ASP A 25 -14.28 3.58 4.83
CA ASP A 25 -15.30 3.71 3.80
C ASP A 25 -15.47 5.18 3.37
N LEU A 26 -15.36 5.41 2.05
CA LEU A 26 -15.48 6.74 1.45
C LEU A 26 -16.91 7.27 1.52
N GLY A 27 -17.91 6.41 1.34
CA GLY A 27 -19.31 6.81 1.37
C GLY A 27 -19.72 7.26 2.76
N GLN A 28 -19.36 6.49 3.80
CA GLN A 28 -19.60 6.86 5.19
C GLN A 28 -18.90 8.17 5.55
N TRP A 29 -17.70 8.42 5.04
CA TRP A 29 -17.00 9.68 5.28
C TRP A 29 -17.70 10.88 4.64
N ILE A 30 -18.09 10.77 3.36
CA ILE A 30 -18.70 11.87 2.62
C ILE A 30 -20.13 12.16 3.08
N GLU A 31 -20.92 11.12 3.35
CA GLU A 31 -22.37 11.23 3.55
C GLU A 31 -22.79 11.18 5.02
N GLY A 32 -21.93 10.65 5.90
CA GLY A 32 -22.29 10.33 7.28
C GLY A 32 -21.40 11.02 8.30
N ASN A 33 -20.25 10.43 8.58
CA ASN A 33 -19.34 10.82 9.64
C ASN A 33 -18.11 11.52 9.05
N VAL A 34 -18.00 12.84 9.24
CA VAL A 34 -16.85 13.61 8.76
C VAL A 34 -15.52 13.21 9.45
N TRP A 35 -15.60 12.50 10.57
CA TRP A 35 -14.46 11.96 11.34
C TRP A 35 -14.25 10.47 11.10
N GLU A 36 -14.74 9.92 9.97
CA GLU A 36 -14.62 8.50 9.65
C GLU A 36 -13.16 8.00 9.65
N SER A 37 -12.20 8.89 9.35
CA SER A 37 -10.77 8.60 9.44
C SER A 37 -10.25 8.45 10.88
N GLU A 38 -10.97 8.89 11.90
CA GLU A 38 -10.49 8.90 13.29
C GLU A 38 -11.33 7.99 14.19
N ASP A 39 -12.64 8.20 14.21
CA ASP A 39 -13.59 7.50 15.07
C ASP A 39 -14.57 6.60 14.32
N GLY A 40 -14.46 6.59 13.00
CA GLY A 40 -15.35 5.87 12.10
C GLY A 40 -15.46 4.37 12.40
N PRO A 41 -16.67 3.80 12.38
CA PRO A 41 -16.86 2.36 12.58
C PRO A 41 -16.31 1.52 11.42
N SER A 42 -16.06 2.11 10.25
CA SER A 42 -15.44 1.41 9.12
C SER A 42 -13.91 1.47 9.13
N ARG A 43 -13.30 2.26 10.02
CA ARG A 43 -11.85 2.38 10.10
C ARG A 43 -11.21 1.05 10.54
N VAL A 44 -10.22 0.64 9.77
CA VAL A 44 -9.35 -0.51 10.06
C VAL A 44 -7.90 -0.09 9.92
N ASP A 45 -7.13 -0.28 10.98
CA ASP A 45 -5.69 -0.02 11.01
C ASP A 45 -4.93 -1.20 10.35
N LEU A 46 -3.76 -0.96 9.76
CA LEU A 46 -2.95 -2.00 9.13
C LEU A 46 -1.80 -2.46 10.04
N CYS A 47 -0.88 -1.54 10.35
CA CYS A 47 0.28 -1.80 11.17
C CYS A 47 0.83 -0.51 11.80
N ASP A 48 1.64 -0.66 12.84
CA ASP A 48 2.35 0.46 13.43
C ASP A 48 3.56 0.82 12.55
N ARG A 49 3.92 2.10 12.47
CA ARG A 49 5.05 2.64 11.71
C ARG A 49 5.72 3.79 12.46
N ALA A 50 6.27 3.50 13.64
CA ALA A 50 7.01 4.49 14.40
C ALA A 50 8.18 5.05 13.57
N ASP A 51 8.23 6.37 13.43
CA ASP A 51 9.24 7.14 12.67
C ASP A 51 9.45 6.70 11.20
N TYR A 52 8.59 5.83 10.64
CA TYR A 52 8.71 5.28 9.29
C TYR A 52 7.52 5.63 8.38
N TRP A 53 7.43 6.89 7.94
CA TRP A 53 6.27 7.52 7.27
C TRP A 53 6.54 7.81 5.79
N ASP A 54 5.50 8.14 5.02
CA ASP A 54 5.60 8.58 3.61
C ASP A 54 6.23 7.54 2.67
N HIS A 55 6.00 6.27 2.99
CA HIS A 55 6.51 5.11 2.27
C HIS A 55 5.43 4.46 1.41
N ALA A 56 5.84 3.59 0.48
CA ALA A 56 4.91 3.11 -0.53
C ALA A 56 3.77 2.28 0.05
N MET A 57 2.56 2.62 -0.37
CA MET A 57 1.35 1.86 -0.11
C MET A 57 0.51 1.82 -1.37
N ILE A 58 -0.06 0.66 -1.68
CA ILE A 58 -0.91 0.51 -2.86
C ILE A 58 -2.02 -0.50 -2.61
N TRP A 59 -3.20 -0.24 -3.18
CA TRP A 59 -4.22 -1.27 -3.30
C TRP A 59 -3.78 -2.29 -4.37
N ILE A 60 -3.80 -3.57 -4.02
CA ILE A 60 -3.67 -4.65 -5.00
C ILE A 60 -5.02 -4.85 -5.69
N ASP A 61 -6.07 -5.03 -4.91
CA ASP A 61 -7.45 -5.10 -5.38
C ASP A 61 -8.38 -4.34 -4.43
N SER A 62 -9.71 -4.53 -4.53
CA SER A 62 -10.65 -3.81 -3.66
C SER A 62 -10.61 -4.22 -2.18
N ILE A 63 -9.89 -5.28 -1.81
CA ILE A 63 -9.82 -5.79 -0.43
C ILE A 63 -8.39 -5.95 0.09
N ARG A 64 -7.38 -6.06 -0.78
CA ARG A 64 -5.98 -6.24 -0.40
C ARG A 64 -5.15 -4.98 -0.62
N VAL A 65 -4.28 -4.67 0.34
CA VAL A 65 -3.29 -3.59 0.26
C VAL A 65 -1.89 -4.14 0.49
N ALA A 66 -0.91 -3.55 -0.19
CA ALA A 66 0.50 -3.76 0.08
C ALA A 66 1.09 -2.51 0.74
N VAL A 67 1.89 -2.72 1.77
CA VAL A 67 2.62 -1.67 2.50
C VAL A 67 4.11 -2.00 2.46
N GLU A 68 4.94 -1.02 2.10
CA GLU A 68 6.40 -1.15 2.10
C GLU A 68 6.95 -1.22 3.53
N GLY A 69 7.94 -2.10 3.72
CA GLY A 69 8.70 -2.24 4.94
C GLY A 69 8.29 -3.45 5.77
N LEU A 70 9.29 -4.08 6.41
CA LEU A 70 9.11 -5.14 7.40
C LEU A 70 9.59 -4.65 8.77
N GLY A 71 8.66 -4.41 9.66
CA GLY A 71 8.91 -3.84 10.98
C GLY A 71 7.75 -2.93 11.38
N ASP A 72 7.81 -2.44 12.61
CA ASP A 72 6.82 -1.49 13.17
C ASP A 72 7.47 -0.16 13.61
N ASP A 73 8.81 -0.04 13.47
CA ASP A 73 9.65 1.10 13.89
C ASP A 73 10.81 1.27 12.89
N ASP A 74 11.28 2.50 12.68
CA ASP A 74 12.33 2.84 11.71
C ASP A 74 13.67 2.13 12.00
N ILE A 75 13.98 1.89 13.28
CA ILE A 75 15.24 1.24 13.69
C ILE A 75 15.30 -0.24 13.29
N ASP A 76 14.14 -0.89 13.22
CA ASP A 76 13.99 -2.32 12.92
C ASP A 76 13.49 -2.56 11.49
N MET A 77 13.26 -1.48 10.75
CA MET A 77 12.64 -1.54 9.43
C MET A 77 13.57 -2.17 8.40
N ARG A 78 13.06 -3.20 7.71
CA ARG A 78 13.79 -3.90 6.65
C ARG A 78 13.08 -3.79 5.30
N PRO A 79 13.82 -3.80 4.17
CA PRO A 79 13.26 -3.88 2.83
C PRO A 79 12.25 -5.02 2.66
N GLY A 80 11.05 -4.72 2.20
CA GLY A 80 10.05 -5.72 1.89
C GLY A 80 8.63 -5.16 1.73
N ALA A 81 7.66 -6.06 1.67
CA ALA A 81 6.25 -5.72 1.65
C ALA A 81 5.42 -6.58 2.60
N ARG A 82 4.41 -5.97 3.19
CA ARG A 82 3.36 -6.61 3.98
C ARG A 82 2.04 -6.51 3.23
N ILE A 83 1.32 -7.63 3.09
CA ILE A 83 0.04 -7.73 2.39
C ILE A 83 -1.07 -7.90 3.42
N PHE A 84 -2.06 -7.01 3.42
CA PHE A 84 -3.18 -7.05 4.35
C PHE A 84 -4.51 -7.29 3.64
N ASP A 85 -5.39 -8.09 4.25
CA ASP A 85 -6.79 -8.18 3.90
C ASP A 85 -7.61 -7.24 4.78
N THR A 86 -8.07 -6.16 4.17
CA THR A 86 -8.83 -5.09 4.82
C THR A 86 -10.29 -5.43 5.08
N SER A 87 -10.79 -6.57 4.58
CA SER A 87 -12.17 -7.02 4.82
C SER A 87 -12.28 -7.88 6.08
N ARG A 88 -11.14 -8.33 6.61
CA ARG A 88 -11.05 -9.16 7.82
C ARG A 88 -10.29 -8.41 8.89
N THR A 89 -10.87 -8.35 10.08
CA THR A 89 -10.22 -7.74 11.24
C THR A 89 -9.83 -8.80 12.26
N GLY A 90 -8.61 -8.70 12.79
CA GLY A 90 -8.21 -9.44 13.98
C GLY A 90 -8.98 -8.99 15.22
N ARG A 91 -8.80 -9.70 16.33
CA ARG A 91 -9.25 -9.22 17.63
C ARG A 91 -8.28 -8.17 18.14
N SER A 92 -8.74 -6.92 18.23
CA SER A 92 -8.09 -5.86 18.96
C SER A 92 -8.92 -5.56 20.21
N GLU A 93 -8.28 -5.44 21.38
CA GLU A 93 -8.96 -4.95 22.58
C GLU A 93 -8.90 -3.41 22.64
N PRO A 94 -9.98 -2.73 23.08
CA PRO A 94 -9.95 -1.29 23.32
C PRO A 94 -8.76 -0.91 24.22
N PRO A 95 -8.02 0.16 23.91
CA PRO A 95 -8.38 1.26 23.00
C PRO A 95 -7.97 1.07 21.53
N ARG A 96 -7.37 -0.07 21.14
CA ARG A 96 -6.92 -0.27 19.76
C ARG A 96 -8.10 -0.43 18.80
N LYS A 97 -8.00 0.20 17.63
CA LYS A 97 -8.95 -0.01 16.52
C LYS A 97 -8.84 -1.45 15.99
N PRO A 98 -9.87 -1.94 15.29
CA PRO A 98 -9.76 -3.19 14.55
C PRO A 98 -8.56 -3.14 13.60
N THR A 99 -7.72 -4.18 13.62
CA THR A 99 -6.54 -4.28 12.76
C THR A 99 -6.81 -5.26 11.63
N ALA A 100 -6.44 -4.93 10.40
CA ALA A 100 -6.56 -5.80 9.24
C ALA A 100 -5.75 -7.08 9.44
N VAL A 101 -6.21 -8.19 8.85
CA VAL A 101 -5.45 -9.43 8.87
C VAL A 101 -4.28 -9.34 7.90
N GLU A 102 -3.05 -9.39 8.41
CA GLU A 102 -1.85 -9.59 7.60
C GLU A 102 -1.86 -11.00 7.00
N LEU A 103 -1.72 -11.09 5.68
CA LEU A 103 -1.70 -12.35 4.92
C LEU A 103 -0.29 -12.86 4.73
N LEU A 104 0.64 -11.94 4.48
CA LEU A 104 2.00 -12.26 4.10
C LEU A 104 2.92 -11.07 4.37
N ALA A 105 4.15 -11.37 4.79
CA ALA A 105 5.28 -10.46 4.79
C ALA A 105 6.45 -11.12 4.07
N PHE A 106 7.10 -10.38 3.16
CA PHE A 106 8.24 -10.90 2.39
C PHE A 106 9.27 -9.82 2.10
N GLU A 107 10.53 -10.23 2.03
CA GLU A 107 11.68 -9.34 1.77
C GLU A 107 11.79 -8.99 0.29
N GLY A 108 12.35 -7.82 -0.01
CA GLY A 108 12.78 -7.47 -1.37
C GLY A 108 12.13 -6.24 -1.99
N PRO A 109 10.78 -6.12 -2.04
CA PRO A 109 10.14 -4.92 -2.56
C PRO A 109 10.60 -3.64 -1.84
N THR A 110 10.95 -2.61 -2.59
CA THR A 110 11.31 -1.28 -2.08
C THR A 110 10.93 -0.19 -3.08
N GLY A 111 10.90 1.05 -2.61
CA GLY A 111 10.59 2.22 -3.43
C GLY A 111 9.12 2.29 -3.78
N HIS A 112 8.78 2.89 -4.93
CA HIS A 112 7.39 3.10 -5.30
C HIS A 112 6.67 1.80 -5.64
N PHE A 113 5.44 1.65 -5.16
CA PHE A 113 4.60 0.50 -5.48
C PHE A 113 3.56 0.83 -6.54
N PHE A 114 3.32 -0.12 -7.43
CA PHE A 114 2.19 -0.14 -8.36
C PHE A 114 1.51 -1.51 -8.33
N SER A 115 0.28 -1.60 -8.84
CA SER A 115 -0.39 -2.89 -9.00
C SER A 115 -1.34 -2.88 -10.20
N ASP A 116 -1.44 -4.03 -10.86
CA ASP A 116 -2.39 -4.29 -11.94
C ASP A 116 -3.62 -5.11 -11.50
N GLY A 117 -3.81 -5.35 -10.20
CA GLY A 117 -4.84 -6.26 -9.69
C GLY A 117 -4.35 -7.66 -9.34
N THR A 118 -3.23 -8.07 -9.95
CA THR A 118 -2.68 -9.43 -9.84
C THR A 118 -1.26 -9.40 -9.30
N HIS A 119 -0.43 -8.55 -9.86
CA HIS A 119 0.97 -8.38 -9.51
C HIS A 119 1.15 -7.16 -8.61
N LEU A 120 2.15 -7.25 -7.74
CA LEU A 120 2.75 -6.08 -7.11
C LEU A 120 3.99 -5.71 -7.91
N PHE A 121 4.10 -4.45 -8.29
CA PHE A 121 5.32 -3.90 -8.86
C PHE A 121 6.00 -3.03 -7.81
N SER A 122 7.31 -3.18 -7.67
CA SER A 122 8.12 -2.27 -6.86
C SER A 122 9.20 -1.64 -7.72
N CYS A 123 9.36 -0.33 -7.61
CA CYS A 123 10.29 0.44 -8.41
C CYS A 123 11.28 1.15 -7.49
N GLY A 124 12.51 0.67 -7.50
CA GLY A 124 13.65 1.42 -6.96
C GLY A 124 14.13 2.48 -7.96
N ASP A 125 15.33 3.00 -7.73
CA ASP A 125 15.89 4.08 -8.57
C ASP A 125 16.12 3.67 -10.03
N THR A 126 16.39 2.39 -10.28
CA THR A 126 16.91 1.93 -11.59
C THR A 126 16.08 0.86 -12.26
N ASP A 127 15.40 0.01 -11.49
CA ASP A 127 14.76 -1.20 -11.99
C ASP A 127 13.33 -1.36 -11.47
N LEU A 128 12.48 -1.99 -12.28
CA LEU A 128 11.13 -2.42 -11.90
C LEU A 128 11.16 -3.92 -11.57
N SER A 129 10.76 -4.28 -10.36
CA SER A 129 10.58 -5.67 -9.93
C SER A 129 9.10 -6.05 -9.97
N ILE A 130 8.81 -7.27 -10.41
CA ILE A 130 7.46 -7.82 -10.54
C ILE A 130 7.31 -8.97 -9.55
N TRP A 131 6.32 -8.89 -8.68
CA TRP A 131 6.10 -9.83 -7.58
C TRP A 131 4.72 -10.47 -7.66
N GLU A 132 4.65 -11.75 -7.31
CA GLU A 132 3.40 -12.44 -6.99
C GLU A 132 3.07 -12.19 -5.50
N PRO A 133 2.07 -11.36 -5.17
CA PRO A 133 1.81 -10.96 -3.80
C PRO A 133 1.19 -12.08 -2.94
N ALA A 134 0.65 -13.15 -3.52
CA ALA A 134 0.11 -14.26 -2.74
C ALA A 134 1.21 -15.13 -2.09
N GLU A 135 2.39 -15.19 -2.69
CA GLU A 135 3.52 -16.01 -2.23
C GLU A 135 4.78 -15.18 -1.92
N GLY A 136 4.80 -13.89 -2.26
CA GLY A 136 5.96 -13.02 -2.08
C GLY A 136 7.09 -13.35 -3.04
N LYS A 137 6.75 -13.94 -4.20
CA LYS A 137 7.74 -14.47 -5.14
C LYS A 137 8.10 -13.43 -6.18
N LEU A 138 9.40 -13.14 -6.34
CA LEU A 138 9.91 -12.37 -7.47
C LEU A 138 9.69 -13.16 -8.77
N LEU A 139 8.90 -12.60 -9.68
CA LEU A 139 8.61 -13.17 -10.99
C LEU A 139 9.60 -12.71 -12.04
N GLY A 140 10.13 -11.50 -11.91
CA GLY A 140 11.14 -10.95 -12.80
C GLY A 140 11.50 -9.51 -12.48
N THR A 141 12.52 -9.02 -13.17
CA THR A 141 12.99 -7.64 -13.11
C THR A 141 13.10 -7.07 -14.52
N VAL A 142 12.85 -5.77 -14.65
CA VAL A 142 13.05 -5.00 -15.88
C VAL A 142 14.15 -3.98 -15.63
N PRO A 143 15.41 -4.29 -16.02
CA PRO A 143 16.53 -3.42 -15.73
C PRO A 143 16.45 -2.08 -16.48
N GLY A 144 16.86 -1.00 -15.83
CA GLY A 144 16.88 0.35 -16.43
C GLY A 144 15.49 0.95 -16.70
N PHE A 145 14.46 0.41 -16.05
CA PHE A 145 13.09 0.87 -16.18
C PHE A 145 12.53 1.33 -14.83
N SER A 146 12.36 2.65 -14.69
CA SER A 146 11.81 3.28 -13.48
C SER A 146 10.58 4.12 -13.85
N PRO A 147 9.36 3.53 -13.82
CA PRO A 147 8.14 4.27 -14.12
C PRO A 147 7.74 5.21 -12.97
N ALA A 148 7.20 6.37 -13.32
CA ALA A 148 6.66 7.34 -12.37
C ALA A 148 5.19 7.04 -12.01
N HIS A 149 4.46 6.34 -12.87
CA HIS A 149 3.06 6.02 -12.63
C HIS A 149 2.62 4.76 -13.40
N TYR A 150 1.59 4.08 -12.90
CA TYR A 150 0.89 3.01 -13.61
C TYR A 150 -0.58 3.36 -13.75
N HIS A 151 -1.09 3.34 -14.98
CA HIS A 151 -2.48 3.60 -15.29
C HIS A 151 -3.26 2.27 -15.43
N PRO A 152 -4.06 1.85 -14.42
CA PRO A 152 -4.67 0.52 -14.39
C PRO A 152 -5.64 0.27 -15.55
N GLY A 153 -6.45 1.26 -15.92
CA GLY A 153 -7.45 1.11 -16.99
C GLY A 153 -6.85 0.95 -18.41
N ALA A 154 -5.62 1.43 -18.61
CA ALA A 154 -4.93 1.36 -19.90
C ALA A 154 -3.86 0.26 -19.89
N ARG A 155 -3.56 -0.29 -18.69
CA ARG A 155 -2.48 -1.23 -18.44
C ARG A 155 -1.14 -0.72 -18.96
N GLN A 156 -0.86 0.53 -18.62
CA GLN A 156 0.32 1.24 -19.11
C GLN A 156 1.13 1.84 -17.97
N PHE A 157 2.44 1.69 -18.07
CA PHE A 157 3.38 2.45 -17.28
C PHE A 157 3.71 3.76 -17.98
N LEU A 158 3.81 4.83 -17.18
CA LEU A 158 4.31 6.13 -17.58
C LEU A 158 5.72 6.30 -17.02
N GLN A 159 6.68 6.54 -17.91
CA GLN A 159 8.05 6.87 -17.54
C GLN A 159 8.39 8.29 -18.00
N LEU A 160 8.95 9.09 -17.10
CA LEU A 160 9.54 10.38 -17.45
C LEU A 160 11.05 10.19 -17.61
N ALA A 161 11.55 10.29 -18.84
CA ALA A 161 12.96 10.13 -19.17
C ALA A 161 13.38 11.20 -20.17
N ASP A 162 14.53 11.84 -19.96
CA ASP A 162 15.07 12.87 -20.86
C ASP A 162 14.10 14.03 -21.16
N GLY A 163 13.26 14.40 -20.17
CA GLY A 163 12.24 15.44 -20.33
C GLY A 163 11.04 15.04 -21.21
N VAL A 164 10.93 13.76 -21.60
CA VAL A 164 9.80 13.24 -22.37
C VAL A 164 9.03 12.17 -21.62
N ILE A 165 7.72 12.14 -21.84
CA ILE A 165 6.85 11.08 -21.34
C ILE A 165 6.87 9.91 -22.32
N ARG A 166 7.20 8.72 -21.83
CA ARG A 166 7.13 7.45 -22.57
C ARG A 166 6.05 6.56 -21.94
N LEU A 167 5.26 5.91 -22.78
CA LEU A 167 4.23 4.96 -22.36
C LEU A 167 4.64 3.54 -22.74
N TRP A 168 4.46 2.62 -21.82
CA TRP A 168 4.85 1.22 -21.95
C TRP A 168 3.67 0.33 -21.60
N THR A 169 3.41 -0.71 -22.38
CA THR A 169 2.40 -1.71 -22.03
C THR A 169 2.96 -2.67 -20.99
N ALA A 170 2.18 -2.91 -19.93
CA ALA A 170 2.50 -3.90 -18.90
C ALA A 170 2.25 -5.34 -19.37
#